data_AF-A0A2G8HXL9-F1
#
_entry.id   AF-A0A2G8HXL9-F1
#
_cell.length_a   1.000
_cell.length_b   1.000
_cell.length_c   1.000
_cell.angle_alpha   90.00
_cell.angle_beta   90.00
_cell.angle_gamma   90.00
#
_symmetry.space_group_name_H-M   'P 1'
#
loop_
_entity.id
_entity.type
_entity.pdbx_description
1 polymer ?
#
loop_
_entity_poly.entity_id
_entity_poly.type
_entity_poly.pdbx_seq_one_letter_code
_entity_poly.pdbx_strand_id
1 'polypeptide(L)'
;MVDLHSILADHRSKTSGENTKLSDSRDSSPTVSKIPDIFFDDILTHYKLTRVEIMVLMYLYRRVWCRANLYKEHGISQLMSHTEMAKHLGITLEDIYQSLRNLEDYSFISTIRSGQYFVRKYFTKEFDEHYGQSYDDFEI
;
A
#
# COMPACT_ATOMS: atom_id res chain seq x y z
N MET A 1 33.82 15.82 -35.97
CA MET A 1 33.89 16.76 -34.83
C MET A 1 32.53 17.46 -34.81
N VAL A 2 31.71 17.18 -33.79
CA VAL A 2 30.29 17.61 -33.77
C VAL A 2 30.23 19.04 -33.26
N ASP A 3 29.62 19.95 -34.03
CA ASP A 3 29.54 21.38 -33.73
C ASP A 3 28.52 21.66 -32.61
N LEU A 4 28.90 22.50 -31.65
CA LEU A 4 28.08 22.88 -30.49
C LEU A 4 26.75 23.54 -30.92
N HIS A 5 26.74 24.22 -32.08
CA HIS A 5 25.53 24.81 -32.64
C HIS A 5 24.52 23.76 -33.14
N SER A 6 24.99 22.59 -33.56
CA SER A 6 24.12 21.50 -34.01
C SER A 6 23.38 20.84 -32.84
N ILE A 7 24.01 20.80 -31.66
CA ILE A 7 23.40 20.26 -30.43
C ILE A 7 22.35 21.23 -29.86
N LEU A 8 22.59 22.54 -29.97
CA LEU A 8 21.65 23.56 -29.49
C LEU A 8 20.44 23.76 -30.41
N ALA A 9 20.56 23.43 -31.70
CA ALA A 9 19.46 23.50 -32.65
C ALA A 9 18.39 22.41 -32.41
N ASP A 10 18.81 21.19 -32.09
CA ASP A 10 17.87 20.08 -31.82
C ASP A 10 17.07 20.27 -30.52
N HIS A 11 17.57 21.09 -29.58
CA HIS A 11 16.91 21.33 -28.30
C HIS A 11 15.92 22.51 -28.29
N ARG A 12 15.73 23.24 -29.40
CA ARG A 12 14.97 24.51 -29.40
C ARG A 12 13.69 24.56 -30.23
N SER A 13 13.12 23.44 -30.66
CA SER A 13 11.84 23.47 -31.37
C SER A 13 10.83 22.40 -30.90
N LYS A 14 10.07 22.73 -29.85
CA LYS A 14 8.64 22.42 -29.75
C LYS A 14 7.96 23.27 -28.66
N THR A 15 7.92 24.58 -28.89
CA THR A 15 7.03 25.53 -28.20
C THR A 15 6.05 26.07 -29.22
N SER A 16 5.05 25.27 -29.57
CA SER A 16 3.87 25.69 -30.31
C SER A 16 2.74 24.75 -29.90
N GLY A 17 1.71 25.34 -29.28
CA GLY A 17 0.72 24.66 -28.46
C GLY A 17 -0.09 23.61 -29.18
N GLU A 18 -0.06 22.41 -28.64
CA GLU A 18 -1.17 21.48 -28.68
C GLU A 18 -1.57 21.23 -27.22
N ASN A 19 -2.87 21.27 -26.96
CA ASN A 19 -3.49 20.81 -25.71
C ASN A 19 -3.24 19.30 -25.55
N THR A 20 -2.02 18.91 -25.28
CA THR A 20 -1.71 17.58 -24.78
C THR A 20 -2.13 17.62 -23.32
N LYS A 21 -3.30 17.03 -23.03
CA LYS A 21 -3.60 16.55 -21.69
C LYS A 21 -2.35 15.80 -21.25
N LEU A 22 -1.58 16.40 -20.34
CA LEU A 22 -0.55 15.71 -19.60
C LEU A 22 -1.31 14.56 -18.95
N SER A 23 -1.24 13.38 -19.56
CA SER A 23 -1.47 12.14 -18.86
C SER A 23 -0.44 12.18 -17.74
N ASP A 24 -0.90 12.59 -16.56
CA ASP A 24 -0.22 12.38 -15.30
C ASP A 24 -0.07 10.86 -15.14
N SER A 25 0.84 10.26 -15.92
CA SER A 25 1.52 9.03 -15.54
C SER A 25 2.50 9.44 -14.44
N ARG A 26 1.96 9.91 -13.33
CA ARG A 26 2.70 10.00 -12.09
C ARG A 26 2.95 8.55 -11.73
N ASP A 27 4.23 8.19 -11.60
CA ASP A 27 4.63 7.24 -10.57
C ASP A 27 4.10 7.79 -9.25
N SER A 28 2.82 7.50 -8.99
CA SER A 28 2.04 8.14 -7.95
C SER A 28 2.31 7.48 -6.61
N SER A 29 3.38 6.67 -6.47
CA SER A 29 3.67 5.93 -5.26
C SER A 29 3.67 6.91 -4.08
N PRO A 30 2.64 6.88 -3.22
CA PRO A 30 2.55 7.83 -2.12
C PRO A 30 3.76 7.56 -1.24
N THR A 31 4.41 8.65 -0.82
CA THR A 31 5.45 8.58 0.19
C THR A 31 4.88 7.88 1.42
N VAL A 32 5.73 7.22 2.21
CA VAL A 32 5.30 6.52 3.43
C VAL A 32 4.46 7.44 4.34
N SER A 33 4.72 8.77 4.32
CA SER A 33 3.94 9.77 5.04
C SER A 33 2.51 10.02 4.54
N LYS A 34 2.16 9.64 3.30
CA LYS A 34 0.84 9.83 2.68
C LYS A 34 -0.11 8.64 2.81
N ILE A 35 0.41 7.48 3.20
CA ILE A 35 -0.40 6.28 3.46
C ILE A 35 -1.41 6.49 4.62
N PRO A 36 -1.07 7.22 5.71
CA PRO A 36 -2.04 7.59 6.72
C PRO A 36 -3.17 8.46 6.15
N ASP A 37 -2.88 9.34 5.19
CA ASP A 37 -3.91 10.19 4.57
C ASP A 37 -4.94 9.32 3.83
N ILE A 38 -4.48 8.35 3.03
CA ILE A 38 -5.36 7.35 2.38
C ILE A 38 -6.20 6.59 3.42
N PHE A 39 -5.60 6.25 4.56
CA PHE A 39 -6.34 5.59 5.64
C PHE A 39 -7.46 6.46 6.21
N PHE A 40 -7.17 7.72 6.55
CA PHE A 40 -8.15 8.61 7.18
C PHE A 40 -9.21 9.11 6.20
N ASP A 41 -8.80 9.46 4.99
CA ASP A 41 -9.67 10.12 4.00
C ASP A 41 -10.53 9.09 3.25
N ASP A 42 -9.98 7.92 2.91
CA ASP A 42 -10.68 6.92 2.10
C ASP A 42 -11.10 5.69 2.92
N ILE A 43 -10.20 5.07 3.68
CA ILE A 43 -10.53 3.80 4.36
C ILE A 43 -11.58 4.01 5.47
N LEU A 44 -11.41 5.00 6.34
CA LEU A 44 -12.36 5.26 7.42
C LEU A 44 -13.71 5.80 6.95
N THR A 45 -13.77 6.39 5.75
CA THR A 45 -15.01 6.93 5.19
C THR A 45 -15.84 5.85 4.49
N HIS A 46 -15.18 4.86 3.86
CA HIS A 46 -15.84 3.80 3.09
C HIS A 46 -16.12 2.54 3.93
N TYR A 47 -15.33 2.28 4.98
CA TYR A 47 -15.44 1.07 5.79
C TYR A 47 -15.83 1.39 7.24
N LYS A 48 -16.81 0.66 7.76
CA LYS A 48 -17.27 0.80 9.16
C LYS A 48 -16.38 0.01 10.11
N LEU A 49 -15.17 0.50 10.33
CA LEU A 49 -14.21 -0.15 11.21
C LEU A 49 -14.48 0.15 12.69
N THR A 50 -14.40 -0.88 13.52
CA THR A 50 -14.41 -0.77 14.97
C THR A 50 -13.07 -0.21 15.47
N ARG A 51 -13.05 0.25 16.73
CA ARG A 51 -11.81 0.73 17.36
C ARG A 51 -10.71 -0.34 17.34
N VAL A 52 -11.06 -1.60 17.56
CA VAL A 52 -10.10 -2.72 17.60
C VAL A 52 -9.53 -2.96 16.21
N GLU A 53 -10.38 -3.00 15.18
CA GLU A 53 -9.96 -3.14 13.79
C GLU A 53 -9.02 -2.01 13.34
N ILE A 54 -9.34 -0.76 13.70
CA ILE A 54 -8.47 0.40 13.43
C ILE A 54 -7.11 0.20 14.12
N MET A 55 -7.08 -0.26 15.37
CA MET A 55 -5.83 -0.49 16.09
C MET A 55 -5.00 -1.61 15.44
N VAL A 56 -5.64 -2.72 15.04
CA VAL A 56 -4.97 -3.83 14.35
C VAL A 56 -4.44 -3.36 13.00
N LEU A 57 -5.26 -2.68 12.19
CA LEU A 57 -4.87 -2.20 10.87
C LEU A 57 -3.74 -1.16 10.94
N MET A 58 -3.77 -0.25 11.90
CA MET A 58 -2.69 0.71 12.14
C MET A 58 -1.42 0.06 12.72
N TYR A 59 -1.57 -1.02 13.49
CA TYR A 59 -0.43 -1.82 13.92
C TYR A 59 0.25 -2.49 12.73
N LEU A 60 -0.53 -3.09 11.83
CA LEU A 60 -0.05 -3.65 10.57
C LEU A 60 0.65 -2.56 9.77
N TYR A 61 0.00 -1.42 9.52
CA TYR A 61 0.60 -0.26 8.85
C TYR A 61 2.01 0.08 9.37
N ARG A 62 2.18 0.23 10.68
CA ARG A 62 3.48 0.61 11.24
C ARG A 62 4.55 -0.46 11.10
N ARG A 63 4.18 -1.74 11.22
CA ARG A 63 5.14 -2.86 11.15
C ARG A 63 5.53 -3.19 9.72
N VAL A 64 4.59 -2.99 8.80
CA VAL A 64 4.57 -3.56 7.46
C VAL A 64 4.73 -2.45 6.41
N TRP A 65 3.86 -1.45 6.41
CA TRP A 65 3.81 -0.38 5.40
C TRP A 65 4.86 0.72 5.58
N CYS A 66 5.29 0.98 6.82
CA CYS A 66 6.29 2.02 7.10
C CYS A 66 7.75 1.59 6.86
N ARG A 67 8.00 0.32 6.54
CA ARG A 67 9.36 -0.23 6.40
C ARG A 67 9.66 -0.61 4.96
N ALA A 68 10.95 -0.64 4.62
CA ALA A 68 11.39 -1.20 3.35
C ALA A 68 10.92 -2.66 3.27
N ASN A 69 10.01 -2.93 2.33
CA ASN A 69 9.52 -4.28 2.12
C ASN A 69 10.60 -5.09 1.38
N LEU A 70 11.28 -5.99 2.10
CA LEU A 70 12.29 -6.88 1.53
C LEU A 70 11.66 -8.03 0.73
N TYR A 71 10.37 -8.28 0.92
CA TYR A 71 9.63 -9.37 0.29
C TYR A 71 8.74 -8.88 -0.86
N LYS A 72 9.07 -7.74 -1.50
CA LYS A 72 8.26 -7.09 -2.55
C LYS A 72 7.56 -8.04 -3.52
N GLU A 73 8.25 -9.09 -3.96
CA GLU A 73 7.74 -10.13 -4.85
C GLU A 73 6.57 -10.89 -4.21
N HIS A 74 6.71 -11.35 -2.98
CA HIS A 74 5.65 -12.00 -2.21
C HIS A 74 4.96 -11.02 -1.26
N GLY A 75 4.83 -9.75 -1.66
CA GLY A 75 4.56 -8.50 -0.91
C GLY A 75 5.00 -8.40 0.56
N ILE A 76 4.16 -7.94 1.50
CA ILE A 76 4.66 -7.55 2.83
C ILE A 76 4.56 -8.67 3.87
N SER A 77 5.71 -8.90 4.52
CA SER A 77 6.09 -10.00 5.42
C SER A 77 5.00 -10.60 6.31
N GLN A 78 5.15 -11.90 6.60
CA GLN A 78 4.33 -12.67 7.52
C GLN A 78 4.06 -11.91 8.82
N LEU A 79 2.79 -11.90 9.23
CA LEU A 79 2.38 -11.33 10.50
C LEU A 79 3.21 -11.91 11.66
N MET A 80 3.63 -11.04 12.58
CA MET A 80 4.21 -11.48 13.86
C MET A 80 3.17 -12.23 14.68
N SER A 81 3.61 -13.03 15.65
CA SER A 81 2.73 -13.83 16.51
C SER A 81 1.53 -13.02 16.99
N HIS A 82 0.30 -13.53 16.80
CA HIS A 82 -0.91 -12.85 17.28
C HIS A 82 -0.87 -12.62 18.80
N THR A 83 -0.17 -13.47 19.55
CA THR A 83 0.05 -13.27 20.99
C THR A 83 0.93 -12.06 21.29
N GLU A 84 1.92 -11.77 20.44
CA GLU A 84 2.75 -10.57 20.56
C GLU A 84 1.93 -9.32 20.19
N MET A 85 1.12 -9.40 19.13
CA MET A 85 0.20 -8.32 18.75
C MET A 85 -0.79 -8.00 19.87
N ALA A 86 -1.47 -9.02 20.40
CA ALA A 86 -2.40 -8.89 21.52
C ALA A 86 -1.74 -8.20 22.72
N LYS A 87 -0.52 -8.64 23.07
CA LYS A 87 0.28 -8.04 24.15
C LYS A 87 0.67 -6.59 23.87
N HIS A 88 1.09 -6.26 22.65
CA HIS A 88 1.46 -4.89 22.27
C HIS A 88 0.28 -3.94 22.25
N LEU A 89 -0.89 -4.41 21.83
CA LEU A 89 -2.09 -3.60 21.73
C LEU A 89 -2.90 -3.57 23.03
N GLY A 90 -2.63 -4.48 23.98
CA GLY A 90 -3.44 -4.63 25.19
C GLY A 90 -4.85 -5.13 24.89
N ILE A 91 -5.00 -5.95 23.85
CA ILE A 91 -6.26 -6.47 23.32
C ILE A 91 -6.31 -7.98 23.54
N THR A 92 -7.49 -8.56 23.73
CA THR A 92 -7.62 -10.01 23.91
C THR A 92 -7.27 -10.74 22.61
N LEU A 93 -6.76 -11.97 22.73
CA LEU A 93 -6.38 -12.74 21.55
C LEU A 93 -7.61 -13.07 20.67
N GLU A 94 -8.77 -13.26 21.27
CA GLU A 94 -10.04 -13.48 20.57
C GLU A 94 -10.46 -12.28 19.74
N ASP A 95 -10.37 -11.07 20.31
CA ASP A 95 -10.65 -9.82 19.58
C ASP A 95 -9.67 -9.61 18.41
N ILE A 96 -8.38 -9.99 18.59
CA ILE A 96 -7.40 -9.95 17.50
C ILE A 96 -7.80 -10.92 16.37
N TYR A 97 -8.17 -12.16 16.69
CA TYR A 97 -8.60 -13.12 15.67
C TYR A 97 -9.85 -12.65 14.92
N GLN A 98 -10.84 -12.13 15.64
CA GLN A 98 -12.06 -11.62 15.02
C GLN A 98 -11.76 -10.40 14.15
N SER A 99 -10.89 -9.49 14.61
CA SER A 99 -10.49 -8.33 13.83
C SER A 99 -9.73 -8.72 12.57
N LEU A 100 -8.79 -9.67 12.65
CA LEU A 100 -8.06 -10.14 11.48
C LEU A 100 -9.00 -10.77 10.44
N ARG A 101 -9.99 -11.55 10.88
CA ARG A 101 -11.03 -12.09 9.99
C ARG A 101 -11.82 -10.97 9.30
N ASN A 102 -12.27 -9.97 10.05
CA ASN A 102 -13.02 -8.86 9.46
C ASN A 102 -12.16 -8.04 8.48
N LEU A 103 -10.89 -7.79 8.80
CA LEU A 103 -9.94 -7.11 7.91
C LEU A 103 -9.67 -7.92 6.63
N GLU A 104 -9.68 -9.24 6.72
CA GLU A 104 -9.61 -10.14 5.57
C GLU A 104 -10.89 -10.07 4.73
N ASP A 105 -12.07 -10.04 5.35
CA ASP A 105 -13.36 -9.84 4.65
C ASP A 105 -13.40 -8.48 3.91
N TYR A 106 -12.77 -7.44 4.46
CA TYR A 106 -12.58 -6.16 3.78
C TYR A 106 -11.50 -6.16 2.70
N SER A 107 -10.85 -7.31 2.48
CA SER A 107 -9.73 -7.48 1.55
C SER A 107 -8.50 -6.62 1.87
N PHE A 108 -8.35 -6.17 3.13
CA PHE A 108 -7.18 -5.41 3.55
C PHE A 108 -5.93 -6.28 3.74
N ILE A 109 -6.19 -7.53 4.11
CA ILE A 109 -5.20 -8.59 4.26
C ILE A 109 -5.74 -9.84 3.57
N SER A 110 -4.86 -10.80 3.28
CA SER A 110 -5.23 -12.10 2.72
C SER A 110 -4.48 -13.21 3.45
N THR A 111 -5.16 -14.28 3.86
CA THR A 111 -4.53 -15.45 4.45
C THR A 111 -3.98 -16.36 3.34
N ILE A 112 -2.66 -16.55 3.30
CA ILE A 112 -2.04 -17.56 2.43
C ILE A 112 -2.08 -18.93 3.12
N ARG A 113 -1.86 -18.95 4.44
CA ARG A 113 -1.92 -20.14 5.30
C ARG A 113 -2.39 -19.75 6.69
N SER A 114 -3.02 -20.66 7.44
CA SER A 114 -3.44 -20.39 8.82
C SER A 114 -2.33 -19.75 9.66
N GLY A 115 -2.57 -18.54 10.17
CA GLY A 115 -1.61 -17.74 10.95
C GLY A 115 -0.57 -16.98 10.14
N GLN A 116 -0.56 -17.12 8.81
CA GLN A 116 0.25 -16.35 7.87
C GLN A 116 -0.67 -15.49 7.01
N TYR A 117 -0.85 -14.26 7.46
CA TYR A 117 -1.50 -13.24 6.66
C TYR A 117 -0.47 -12.46 5.87
N PHE A 118 -0.91 -12.10 4.69
CA PHE A 118 -0.28 -11.22 3.77
C PHE A 118 -0.97 -9.86 3.80
N VAL A 119 -0.18 -8.79 3.88
CA VAL A 119 -0.71 -7.44 4.03
C VAL A 119 -0.38 -6.62 2.78
N ARG A 120 -1.42 -6.10 2.12
CA ARG A 120 -1.35 -5.28 0.89
C ARG A 120 -0.76 -3.91 1.15
N LYS A 121 0.15 -3.36 0.35
CA LYS A 121 0.81 -2.07 0.66
C LYS A 121 -0.14 -0.89 0.83
N TYR A 122 -1.21 -0.83 0.04
CA TYR A 122 -2.15 0.30 0.08
C TYR A 122 -3.55 -0.09 0.54
N PHE A 123 -3.65 -0.88 1.60
CA PHE A 123 -4.90 -1.38 2.18
C PHE A 123 -5.68 -2.27 1.20
N THR A 124 -6.13 -1.77 0.04
CA THR A 124 -6.93 -2.54 -0.92
C THR A 124 -6.19 -2.81 -2.24
N LYS A 125 -6.72 -3.76 -3.03
CA LYS A 125 -6.19 -4.09 -4.36
C LYS A 125 -6.28 -2.91 -5.32
N GLU A 126 -7.39 -2.18 -5.27
CA GLU A 126 -7.63 -1.03 -6.14
C GLU A 126 -6.60 0.07 -5.90
N PHE A 127 -6.21 0.30 -4.65
CA PHE A 127 -5.14 1.23 -4.34
C PHE A 127 -3.77 0.70 -4.72
N ASP A 128 -3.50 -0.60 -4.50
CA ASP A 128 -2.28 -1.23 -5.00
C ASP A 128 -2.14 -0.99 -6.51
N GLU A 129 -3.19 -1.26 -7.30
CA GLU A 129 -3.24 -1.03 -8.75
C GLU A 129 -3.08 0.46 -9.10
N HIS A 130 -3.84 1.34 -8.43
CA HIS A 130 -3.80 2.78 -8.66
C HIS A 130 -2.40 3.38 -8.45
N TYR A 131 -1.65 2.84 -7.49
CA TYR A 131 -0.30 3.27 -7.14
C TYR A 131 0.79 2.35 -7.70
N GLY A 132 0.46 1.51 -8.68
CA GLY A 132 1.41 0.69 -9.44
C GLY A 132 2.16 -0.34 -8.60
N GLN A 133 1.54 -0.90 -7.57
CA GLN A 133 2.08 -2.03 -6.81
C GLN A 133 1.62 -3.34 -7.44
N SER A 134 2.59 -4.18 -7.78
CA SER A 134 2.37 -5.56 -8.21
C SER A 134 2.99 -6.50 -7.17
N TYR A 135 2.28 -7.56 -6.84
CA TYR A 135 2.77 -8.69 -6.05
C TYR A 135 2.66 -9.96 -6.91
N ASP A 136 3.42 -10.99 -6.60
CA ASP A 136 3.22 -12.32 -7.17
C ASP A 136 1.80 -12.78 -6.82
N ASP A 137 1.06 -13.25 -7.83
CA ASP A 137 -0.27 -13.79 -7.63
C ASP A 137 -0.18 -15.02 -6.72
N PHE A 138 -0.83 -14.93 -5.56
CA PHE A 138 -1.00 -16.03 -4.63
C PHE A 138 -2.19 -16.94 -4.98
N GLU A 139 -2.80 -16.75 -6.16
CA GLU A 139 -3.86 -17.63 -6.65
C GLU A 139 -3.27 -19.01 -6.99
N ILE A 140 -3.55 -19.99 -6.14
CA ILE A 140 -3.41 -21.42 -6.42
C ILE A 140 -4.79 -21.97 -6.80
#